data_AF-A0A927YHI4-F1
#
_entry.id   AF-A0A927YHI4-F1
#
_cell.length_a   1.000
_cell.length_b   1.000
_cell.length_c   1.000
_cell.angle_alpha   90.00
_cell.angle_beta   90.00
_cell.angle_gamma   90.00
#
_symmetry.space_group_name_H-M   'P 1'
#
loop_
_entity.id
_entity.type
_entity.pdbx_description
1 polymer ?
#
loop_
_entity_poly.entity_id
_entity_poly.type
_entity_poly.pdbx_seq_one_letter_code
_entity_poly.pdbx_strand_id
1 'polypeptide(L)'
;MNREELGLVDSSTEGALSFSLTSEIGLIPIENATINVYLAGDMDNIVRQVSTNSVGQTEELLLEAPPIVYSERPDQEQKPYAEYNFRIMAEGYETVNISGAEILSGVTALQPVVMRPVELAEGQENIVIPEHTLYGDYPPKIPEAEVKPVDESGEIVLSRVVIPEYIVVHDGVPGDSSAPNYYVRYADYIKNVVSSEIYATWSENTIYANILAVMSFTLNRVYTEWYRNRGYNFTITSSTAYDQKWIYGRNIYKNISFYVDSIINNYMSRPGIRQPIFTSYCNGTTATCTGLSQWGSKYLGDEGYRPIEIMRYYYGNDIYINTTDFISGIPSSWPGSNLERGSAGMKVRQMQEQLKRIAQNYPLIPRIAVDGVFGPATERAVRVFQSVFGLPANGIVDFPTWYKISQIFVGVSRISEPGT
;
A
#
# COMPACT_ATOMS: atom_id res chain seq x y z
N MET A 1 13.13 -36.59 -16.36
CA MET A 1 13.84 -35.77 -17.37
C MET A 1 13.91 -34.37 -16.79
N ASN A 2 15.09 -33.98 -16.35
CA ASN A 2 15.31 -32.86 -15.44
C ASN A 2 15.06 -31.51 -16.13
N ARG A 3 14.52 -30.58 -15.35
CA ARG A 3 14.23 -29.18 -15.68
C ARG A 3 15.50 -28.29 -15.64
N GLU A 4 16.66 -28.85 -15.97
CA GLU A 4 17.97 -28.17 -15.85
C GLU A 4 18.68 -27.91 -17.19
N GLU A 5 18.04 -28.15 -18.35
CA GLU A 5 18.69 -27.96 -19.67
C GLU A 5 17.97 -27.01 -20.65
N LEU A 6 17.14 -26.09 -20.14
CA LEU A 6 16.65 -24.94 -20.91
C LEU A 6 16.81 -23.68 -20.05
N GLY A 7 18.02 -23.11 -20.06
CA GLY A 7 18.35 -21.83 -19.45
C GLY A 7 17.69 -20.65 -20.17
N LEU A 8 16.36 -20.57 -20.11
CA LEU A 8 15.63 -19.32 -20.31
C LEU A 8 15.53 -18.66 -18.94
N VAL A 9 16.56 -17.92 -18.56
CA VAL A 9 16.41 -16.86 -17.56
C VAL A 9 15.31 -15.96 -18.10
N ASP A 10 14.23 -15.76 -17.36
CA ASP A 10 13.13 -14.89 -17.75
C ASP A 10 13.71 -13.51 -18.11
N SER A 11 13.83 -13.25 -19.40
CA SER A 11 14.51 -12.08 -19.98
C SER A 11 13.51 -10.95 -20.19
N SER A 12 12.47 -10.88 -19.37
CA SER A 12 11.56 -9.75 -19.39
C SER A 12 12.40 -8.48 -19.25
N THR A 13 12.22 -7.58 -20.21
CA THR A 13 12.85 -6.25 -20.26
C THR A 13 11.77 -5.17 -20.28
N GLU A 14 10.56 -5.54 -19.85
CA GLU A 14 9.41 -4.66 -19.80
C GLU A 14 8.73 -4.81 -18.44
N GLY A 15 8.28 -3.68 -17.90
CA GLY A 15 7.34 -3.60 -16.79
C GLY A 15 6.01 -3.02 -17.26
N ALA A 16 4.94 -3.33 -16.56
CA ALA A 16 3.63 -2.74 -16.83
C ALA A 16 3.38 -1.54 -15.91
N LEU A 17 2.69 -0.51 -16.41
CA LEU A 17 2.27 0.66 -15.63
C LEU A 17 0.77 0.93 -15.87
N SER A 18 0.02 1.18 -14.82
CA SER A 18 -1.33 1.77 -14.94
C SER A 18 -1.55 2.86 -13.92
N PHE A 19 -2.47 3.77 -14.24
CA PHE A 19 -2.81 4.91 -13.38
C PHE A 19 -4.18 4.74 -12.76
N SER A 20 -4.35 5.28 -11.55
CA SER A 20 -5.67 5.44 -10.93
C SER A 20 -5.78 6.86 -10.35
N LEU A 21 -6.65 7.66 -10.95
CA LEU A 21 -6.83 9.07 -10.63
C LEU A 21 -8.14 9.28 -9.86
N THR A 22 -8.03 9.95 -8.73
CA THR A 22 -9.17 10.35 -7.90
C THR A 22 -9.05 11.82 -7.51
N SER A 23 -10.19 12.46 -7.26
CA SER A 23 -10.24 13.78 -6.65
C SER A 23 -9.86 13.70 -5.17
N GLU A 24 -9.10 14.70 -4.69
CA GLU A 24 -8.83 14.89 -3.26
C GLU A 24 -10.12 14.95 -2.43
N ILE A 25 -11.19 15.47 -3.04
CA ILE A 25 -12.50 15.55 -2.42
C ILE A 25 -13.28 14.27 -2.71
N GLY A 26 -13.37 13.43 -1.67
CA GLY A 26 -14.29 12.30 -1.59
C GLY A 26 -14.01 11.13 -2.55
N LEU A 27 -12.75 10.94 -2.95
CA LEU A 27 -12.30 9.80 -3.75
C LEU A 27 -13.14 9.58 -5.04
N ILE A 28 -13.59 10.67 -5.66
CA ILE A 28 -14.33 10.59 -6.93
C ILE A 28 -13.33 10.24 -8.03
N PRO A 29 -13.55 9.17 -8.83
CA PRO A 29 -12.67 8.87 -9.95
C PRO A 29 -12.70 9.99 -11.00
N ILE A 30 -11.55 10.30 -11.58
CA ILE A 30 -11.43 11.36 -12.60
C ILE A 30 -11.36 10.70 -13.98
N GLU A 31 -12.44 10.81 -14.75
CA GLU A 31 -12.55 10.32 -16.13
C GLU A 31 -11.92 11.32 -17.13
N ASN A 32 -11.42 10.83 -18.27
CA ASN A 32 -10.85 11.61 -19.37
C ASN A 32 -9.64 12.49 -18.99
N ALA A 33 -8.98 12.20 -17.87
CA ALA A 33 -7.69 12.80 -17.57
C ALA A 33 -6.66 12.32 -18.58
N THR A 34 -5.80 13.22 -19.08
CA THR A 34 -4.73 12.92 -20.01
C THR A 34 -3.41 12.77 -19.25
N ILE A 35 -2.69 11.68 -19.51
CA ILE A 35 -1.38 11.39 -18.92
C ILE A 35 -0.36 11.25 -20.03
N ASN A 36 0.64 12.14 -20.01
CA ASN A 36 1.83 12.00 -20.85
C ASN A 36 2.95 11.33 -20.05
N VAL A 37 3.52 10.27 -20.60
CA VAL A 37 4.60 9.48 -20.00
C VAL A 37 5.90 9.75 -20.75
N TYR A 38 6.95 10.07 -20.01
CA TYR A 38 8.29 10.41 -20.49
C TYR A 38 9.32 9.52 -19.84
N LEU A 39 10.37 9.14 -20.56
CA LEU A 39 11.52 8.48 -19.94
C LEU A 39 12.32 9.52 -19.15
N ALA A 40 12.80 9.18 -17.95
CA ALA A 40 13.63 10.09 -17.18
C ALA A 40 14.87 10.51 -17.98
N GLY A 41 15.15 11.81 -18.01
CA GLY A 41 16.22 12.39 -18.82
C GLY A 41 15.82 12.79 -20.25
N ASP A 42 14.64 12.40 -20.74
CA ASP A 42 14.09 12.81 -22.03
C ASP A 42 12.66 13.35 -21.87
N MET A 43 12.53 14.67 -21.71
CA MET A 43 11.25 15.36 -21.57
C MET A 43 10.69 15.88 -22.91
N ASP A 44 11.46 15.77 -23.99
CA ASP A 44 11.08 16.28 -25.30
C ASP A 44 10.22 15.26 -26.06
N ASN A 45 10.39 13.96 -25.75
CA ASN A 45 9.67 12.87 -26.41
C ASN A 45 8.67 12.19 -25.49
N ILE A 46 7.39 12.24 -25.86
CA ILE A 46 6.33 11.46 -25.20
C ILE A 46 6.47 9.99 -25.60
N VAL A 47 6.78 9.12 -24.63
CA VAL A 47 6.86 7.67 -24.82
C VAL A 47 5.47 7.08 -25.05
N ARG A 48 4.50 7.48 -24.21
CA ARG A 48 3.09 7.09 -24.30
C ARG A 48 2.18 8.23 -23.83
N GLN A 49 0.99 8.29 -24.42
CA GLN A 49 -0.11 9.13 -23.93
C GLN A 49 -1.32 8.22 -23.70
N VAL A 50 -1.94 8.33 -22.53
CA VAL A 50 -3.15 7.58 -22.16
C VAL A 50 -4.20 8.49 -21.56
N SER A 51 -5.42 7.98 -21.49
CA SER A 51 -6.53 8.64 -20.80
C SER A 51 -7.23 7.71 -19.82
N THR A 52 -7.81 8.27 -18.76
CA THR A 52 -8.58 7.52 -17.78
C THR A 52 -10.00 7.23 -18.24
N ASN A 53 -10.50 6.05 -17.88
CA ASN A 53 -11.88 5.63 -18.09
C ASN A 53 -12.83 6.16 -17.00
N SER A 54 -14.10 5.73 -17.03
CA SER A 54 -15.17 6.14 -16.11
C SER A 54 -14.99 5.76 -14.63
N VAL A 55 -13.96 4.97 -14.30
CA VAL A 55 -13.53 4.69 -12.91
C VAL A 55 -12.16 5.28 -12.61
N GLY A 56 -11.69 6.22 -13.44
CA GLY A 56 -10.45 6.94 -13.22
C GLY A 56 -9.21 6.11 -13.48
N GLN A 57 -9.29 5.05 -14.28
CA GLN A 57 -8.20 4.12 -14.52
C GLN A 57 -7.75 4.09 -15.97
N THR A 58 -6.47 3.79 -16.21
CA THR A 58 -5.95 3.54 -17.55
C THR A 58 -5.84 2.03 -17.82
N GLU A 59 -5.65 1.67 -19.08
CA GLU A 59 -5.11 0.35 -19.41
C GLU A 59 -3.66 0.21 -18.90
N GLU A 60 -3.16 -1.04 -18.91
CA GLU A 60 -1.76 -1.32 -18.58
C GLU A 60 -0.86 -0.98 -19.78
N LEU A 61 0.15 -0.15 -19.53
CA LEU A 61 1.17 0.27 -20.46
C LEU A 61 2.43 -0.56 -20.27
N LEU A 62 2.89 -1.22 -21.32
CA LEU A 62 4.22 -1.85 -21.32
C LEU A 62 5.29 -0.80 -21.59
N LEU A 63 6.28 -0.74 -20.70
CA LEU A 63 7.39 0.19 -20.71
C LEU A 63 8.69 -0.58 -20.56
N GLU A 64 9.74 -0.13 -21.22
CA GLU A 64 11.08 -0.71 -21.08
C GLU A 64 11.58 -0.59 -19.64
N ALA A 65 12.17 -1.66 -19.13
CA ALA A 65 12.73 -1.75 -17.80
C ALA A 65 14.00 -2.60 -17.81
N PRO A 66 14.96 -2.34 -16.90
CA PRO A 66 16.13 -3.19 -16.75
C PRO A 66 15.75 -4.66 -16.48
N PRO A 67 16.57 -5.62 -16.91
CA PRO A 67 16.32 -7.04 -16.67
C PRO A 67 16.11 -7.37 -15.19
N ILE A 68 15.17 -8.28 -14.91
CA ILE A 68 14.79 -8.67 -13.54
C ILE A 68 15.99 -9.09 -12.68
N VAL A 69 17.04 -9.69 -13.28
CA VAL A 69 18.25 -10.14 -12.58
C VAL A 69 18.96 -9.03 -11.78
N TYR A 70 18.81 -7.76 -12.18
CA TYR A 70 19.39 -6.64 -11.43
C TYR A 70 18.70 -6.41 -10.08
N SER A 71 17.42 -6.80 -9.95
CA SER A 71 16.68 -6.75 -8.68
C SER A 71 16.89 -7.97 -7.78
N GLU A 72 17.56 -9.00 -8.30
CA GLU A 72 17.73 -10.29 -7.63
C GLU A 72 19.03 -10.41 -6.81
N ARG A 73 19.89 -9.39 -6.90
CA ARG A 73 21.19 -9.32 -6.24
C ARG A 73 21.47 -7.90 -5.74
N PRO A 74 22.23 -7.73 -4.64
CA PRO A 74 22.55 -6.43 -4.06
C PRO A 74 23.61 -5.64 -4.86
N ASP A 75 23.70 -5.84 -6.18
CA ASP A 75 24.67 -5.18 -7.03
C ASP A 75 24.31 -3.70 -7.23
N GLN A 76 25.25 -2.80 -6.92
CA GLN A 76 25.05 -1.35 -7.00
C GLN A 76 25.47 -0.79 -8.37
N GLU A 77 26.13 -1.58 -9.22
CA GLU A 77 26.58 -1.09 -10.53
C GLU A 77 25.44 -0.91 -11.54
N GLN A 78 24.35 -1.67 -11.39
CA GLN A 78 23.22 -1.65 -12.32
C GLN A 78 21.93 -1.30 -11.59
N LYS A 79 21.26 -0.22 -12.02
CA LYS A 79 19.97 0.18 -11.48
C LYS A 79 18.89 -0.86 -11.88
N PRO A 80 18.09 -1.40 -10.95
CA PRO A 80 17.16 -2.50 -11.25
C PRO A 80 15.83 -2.05 -11.87
N TYR A 81 15.57 -0.75 -11.94
CA TYR A 81 14.33 -0.16 -12.45
C TYR A 81 14.64 0.97 -13.44
N ALA A 82 13.71 1.21 -14.36
CA ALA A 82 13.70 2.42 -15.17
C ALA A 82 12.91 3.51 -14.45
N GLU A 83 13.29 4.77 -14.68
CA GLU A 83 12.61 5.94 -14.13
C GLU A 83 11.79 6.61 -15.23
N TYR A 84 10.53 6.92 -14.92
CA TYR A 84 9.64 7.64 -15.83
C TYR A 84 9.06 8.89 -15.15
N ASN A 85 8.81 9.91 -15.96
CA ASN A 85 8.16 11.15 -15.55
C ASN A 85 6.76 11.22 -16.15
N PHE A 86 5.82 11.77 -15.40
CA PHE A 86 4.42 11.88 -15.79
C PHE A 86 3.97 13.33 -15.74
N ARG A 87 3.24 13.77 -16.77
CA ARG A 87 2.47 15.02 -16.74
C ARG A 87 1.00 14.69 -16.88
N ILE A 88 0.23 15.00 -15.84
CA ILE A 88 -1.16 14.55 -15.66
C ILE A 88 -2.06 15.78 -15.64
N MET A 89 -3.05 15.80 -16.54
CA MET A 89 -3.95 16.93 -16.75
C MET A 89 -5.39 16.45 -16.79
N ALA A 90 -6.28 17.14 -16.10
CA ALA A 90 -7.73 16.89 -16.16
C ALA A 90 -8.47 18.21 -16.09
N GLU A 91 -9.59 18.33 -16.80
CA GLU A 91 -10.42 19.53 -16.77
C GLU A 91 -10.92 19.81 -15.35
N GLY A 92 -10.74 21.04 -14.87
CA GLY A 92 -11.14 21.44 -13.52
C GLY A 92 -10.17 21.01 -12.40
N TYR A 93 -9.02 20.40 -12.71
CA TYR A 93 -8.00 20.01 -11.74
C TYR A 93 -6.63 20.63 -12.03
N GLU A 94 -5.84 20.79 -10.97
CA GLU A 94 -4.43 21.18 -11.08
C GLU A 94 -3.63 20.15 -11.87
N THR A 95 -2.59 20.60 -12.58
CA THR A 95 -1.66 19.67 -13.23
C THR A 95 -0.77 19.00 -12.18
N VAL A 96 -0.66 17.68 -12.23
CA VAL A 96 0.26 16.92 -11.38
C VAL A 96 1.44 16.45 -12.25
N ASN A 97 2.65 16.83 -11.87
CA ASN A 97 3.89 16.36 -12.46
C ASN A 97 4.57 15.41 -11.47
N ILE A 98 4.87 14.18 -11.90
CA ILE A 98 5.60 13.20 -11.10
C ILE A 98 6.91 12.90 -11.80
N SER A 99 8.02 12.93 -11.07
CA SER A 99 9.34 12.59 -11.62
C SER A 99 9.95 11.42 -10.85
N GLY A 100 10.60 10.50 -11.56
CA GLY A 100 11.32 9.37 -10.96
C GLY A 100 10.46 8.15 -10.60
N ALA A 101 9.29 7.97 -11.22
CA ALA A 101 8.47 6.78 -10.96
C ALA A 101 9.16 5.51 -11.44
N GLU A 102 9.16 4.47 -10.60
CA GLU A 102 10.04 3.31 -10.76
C GLU A 102 9.32 2.15 -11.45
N ILE A 103 9.79 1.73 -12.62
CA ILE A 103 9.23 0.62 -13.39
C ILE A 103 10.20 -0.57 -13.33
N LEU A 104 9.73 -1.67 -12.73
CA LEU A 104 10.46 -2.93 -12.59
C LEU A 104 9.96 -3.92 -13.66
N SER A 105 10.89 -4.70 -14.21
CA SER A 105 10.55 -5.71 -15.20
C SER A 105 9.73 -6.86 -14.61
N GLY A 106 8.74 -7.35 -15.37
CA GLY A 106 7.93 -8.53 -15.03
C GLY A 106 6.84 -8.28 -14.00
N VAL A 107 6.68 -7.05 -13.51
CA VAL A 107 5.65 -6.66 -12.54
C VAL A 107 4.86 -5.44 -13.02
N THR A 108 3.67 -5.25 -12.44
CA THR A 108 2.81 -4.11 -12.76
C THR A 108 2.93 -3.04 -11.67
N ALA A 109 3.47 -1.88 -12.04
CA ALA A 109 3.39 -0.65 -11.27
C ALA A 109 1.97 -0.05 -11.37
N LEU A 110 1.46 0.42 -10.25
CA LEU A 110 0.23 1.19 -10.13
C LEU A 110 0.60 2.59 -9.64
N GLN A 111 0.26 3.62 -10.42
CA GLN A 111 0.46 5.01 -10.04
C GLN A 111 -0.88 5.61 -9.55
N PRO A 112 -1.14 5.58 -8.23
CA PRO A 112 -2.25 6.33 -7.66
C PRO A 112 -1.94 7.82 -7.75
N VAL A 113 -2.95 8.61 -8.11
CA VAL A 113 -2.84 10.07 -8.24
C VAL A 113 -4.09 10.68 -7.63
N VAL A 114 -3.87 11.58 -6.67
CA VAL A 114 -4.94 12.39 -6.09
C VAL A 114 -4.80 13.79 -6.67
N MET A 115 -5.84 14.30 -7.34
CA MET A 115 -5.80 15.63 -7.96
C MET A 115 -6.67 16.61 -7.21
N ARG A 116 -6.20 17.85 -7.09
CA ARG A 116 -6.92 18.96 -6.46
C ARG A 116 -7.74 19.75 -7.48
N PRO A 117 -9.02 20.06 -7.19
CA PRO A 117 -9.82 20.94 -8.05
C PRO A 117 -9.24 22.38 -8.11
N VAL A 118 -9.22 23.00 -9.30
CA VAL A 118 -8.63 24.33 -9.55
C VAL A 118 -9.32 25.45 -8.75
N GLU A 119 -10.59 25.29 -8.36
CA GLU A 119 -11.27 26.27 -7.50
C GLU A 119 -10.58 26.45 -6.13
N LEU A 120 -9.68 25.54 -5.75
CA LEU A 120 -8.95 25.54 -4.49
C LEU A 120 -7.47 25.97 -4.61
N ALA A 121 -6.89 26.07 -5.81
CA ALA A 121 -5.57 26.67 -6.03
C ALA A 121 -5.26 26.99 -7.51
N GLU A 122 -4.48 28.05 -7.74
CA GLU A 122 -3.74 28.25 -8.99
C GLU A 122 -2.37 27.56 -8.86
N GLY A 123 -2.13 26.46 -9.57
CA GLY A 123 -0.85 25.77 -9.42
C GLY A 123 -0.64 24.52 -10.28
N GLN A 124 0.58 24.00 -10.17
CA GLN A 124 0.94 22.64 -10.56
C GLN A 124 1.56 21.99 -9.32
N GLU A 125 1.20 20.74 -9.06
CA GLU A 125 1.85 19.93 -8.04
C GLU A 125 3.05 19.22 -8.66
N ASN A 126 4.23 19.39 -8.08
CA ASN A 126 5.44 18.72 -8.53
C ASN A 126 5.89 17.73 -7.46
N ILE A 127 5.89 16.45 -7.82
CA ILE A 127 6.27 15.33 -6.97
C ILE A 127 7.57 14.74 -7.51
N VAL A 128 8.54 14.54 -6.61
CA VAL A 128 9.82 13.91 -6.93
C VAL A 128 9.95 12.63 -6.10
N ILE A 129 10.03 11.51 -6.78
CA ILE A 129 10.28 10.19 -6.19
C ILE A 129 11.81 10.01 -6.14
N PRO A 130 12.42 9.93 -4.96
CA PRO A 130 13.84 9.62 -4.83
C PRO A 130 14.09 8.13 -5.09
N GLU A 131 15.37 7.76 -5.18
CA GLU A 131 15.79 6.38 -5.44
C GLU A 131 15.25 5.39 -4.40
N HIS A 132 14.94 4.17 -4.82
CA HIS A 132 14.56 3.05 -3.96
C HIS A 132 15.57 2.80 -2.82
N THR A 133 15.13 2.41 -1.61
CA THR A 133 16.05 2.29 -0.44
C THR A 133 17.10 1.20 -0.55
N LEU A 134 16.89 0.21 -1.41
CA LEU A 134 17.87 -0.84 -1.71
C LEU A 134 18.94 -0.42 -2.73
N TYR A 135 18.77 0.74 -3.38
CA TYR A 135 19.71 1.30 -4.37
C TYR A 135 20.32 2.63 -3.90
N GLY A 136 19.50 3.56 -3.42
CA GLY A 136 19.96 4.87 -2.95
C GLY A 136 20.69 4.81 -1.60
N ASP A 137 21.40 5.89 -1.27
CA ASP A 137 22.08 6.06 0.01
C ASP A 137 21.12 6.64 1.07
N TYR A 138 20.88 5.87 2.12
CA TYR A 138 19.96 6.22 3.19
C TYR A 138 20.59 5.97 4.56
N PRO A 139 20.36 6.85 5.54
CA PRO A 139 20.90 6.67 6.88
C PRO A 139 20.51 5.32 7.50
N PRO A 140 21.43 4.64 8.19
CA PRO A 140 21.13 3.38 8.87
C PRO A 140 20.13 3.60 10.01
N LYS A 141 19.32 2.58 10.26
CA LYS A 141 18.33 2.57 11.32
C LYS A 141 18.98 2.66 12.70
N ILE A 142 18.45 3.54 13.54
CA ILE A 142 18.84 3.69 14.94
C ILE A 142 18.30 2.47 15.71
N PRO A 143 19.15 1.73 16.43
CA PRO A 143 18.70 0.58 17.21
C PRO A 143 17.68 0.96 18.28
N GLU A 144 16.62 0.16 18.36
CA GLU A 144 15.52 0.38 19.28
C GLU A 144 15.00 -0.95 19.84
N ALA A 145 14.54 -0.94 21.09
CA ALA A 145 14.01 -2.14 21.74
C ALA A 145 12.72 -2.62 21.06
N GLU A 146 12.55 -3.94 21.01
CA GLU A 146 11.39 -4.62 20.41
C GLU A 146 10.08 -4.36 21.18
N VAL A 147 10.18 -4.28 22.51
CA VAL A 147 9.07 -3.99 23.42
C VAL A 147 9.27 -2.57 23.94
N LYS A 148 8.33 -1.67 23.65
CA LYS A 148 8.38 -0.30 24.16
C LYS A 148 7.75 -0.22 25.55
N PRO A 149 8.28 0.64 26.44
CA PRO A 149 7.55 1.01 27.65
C PRO A 149 6.24 1.68 27.24
N VAL A 150 5.16 1.36 27.96
CA VAL A 150 3.85 1.97 27.76
C VAL A 150 3.52 2.67 29.08
N ASP A 151 3.61 3.99 29.11
CA ASP A 151 3.34 4.77 30.32
C ASP A 151 1.82 4.81 30.57
N GLU A 152 1.37 4.30 31.72
CA GLU A 152 -0.04 4.34 32.14
C GLU A 152 -0.53 5.77 32.49
N SER A 153 0.38 6.76 32.50
CA SER A 153 0.12 8.14 32.89
C SER A 153 -0.20 9.09 31.72
N GLY A 154 -0.14 8.61 30.47
CA GLY A 154 -0.54 9.35 29.26
C GLY A 154 -2.05 9.24 28.99
N GLU A 155 -2.64 10.29 28.41
CA GLU A 155 -4.09 10.52 28.38
C GLU A 155 -4.92 9.44 27.67
N ILE A 156 -4.34 8.61 26.77
CA ILE A 156 -5.00 7.41 26.19
C ILE A 156 -3.96 6.31 25.86
N VAL A 157 -3.82 5.28 26.71
CA VAL A 157 -3.15 4.03 26.31
C VAL A 157 -4.15 3.14 25.58
N LEU A 158 -3.86 2.75 24.34
CA LEU A 158 -4.70 1.80 23.62
C LEU A 158 -4.75 0.45 24.35
N SER A 159 -5.92 0.10 24.86
CA SER A 159 -6.14 -1.17 25.58
C SER A 159 -6.06 -2.42 24.68
N ARG A 160 -6.05 -2.24 23.35
CA ARG A 160 -6.04 -3.29 22.33
C ARG A 160 -5.40 -2.81 21.03
N VAL A 161 -4.96 -3.73 20.19
CA VAL A 161 -4.45 -3.41 18.85
C VAL A 161 -5.59 -3.04 17.93
N VAL A 162 -5.49 -1.88 17.27
CA VAL A 162 -6.49 -1.35 16.35
C VAL A 162 -5.81 -0.98 15.04
N ILE A 163 -6.39 -1.37 13.91
CA ILE A 163 -5.99 -0.87 12.59
C ILE A 163 -6.55 0.55 12.44
N PRO A 164 -5.70 1.59 12.37
CA PRO A 164 -6.18 2.97 12.28
C PRO A 164 -6.74 3.25 10.89
N GLU A 165 -7.62 4.25 10.78
CA GLU A 165 -8.09 4.70 9.46
C GLU A 165 -6.95 5.42 8.71
N TYR A 166 -6.25 6.33 9.41
CA TYR A 166 -5.15 7.12 8.89
C TYR A 166 -3.89 7.00 9.74
N ILE A 167 -2.74 7.08 9.07
CA ILE A 167 -1.42 7.33 9.62
C ILE A 167 -1.06 8.77 9.27
N VAL A 168 -0.69 9.56 10.28
CA VAL A 168 -0.11 10.89 10.07
C VAL A 168 1.39 10.70 9.90
N VAL A 169 1.86 10.80 8.66
CA VAL A 169 3.27 10.64 8.28
C VAL A 169 3.94 12.00 8.30
N HIS A 170 4.97 12.14 9.11
CA HIS A 170 5.85 13.31 9.09
C HIS A 170 6.99 13.08 8.09
N ASP A 171 7.05 13.89 7.04
CA ASP A 171 7.98 13.66 5.92
C ASP A 171 9.38 14.21 6.18
N GLY A 172 10.01 13.74 7.26
CA GLY A 172 11.29 14.22 7.71
C GLY A 172 11.78 13.48 8.96
N VAL A 173 12.87 13.97 9.56
CA VAL A 173 13.29 13.50 10.89
C VAL A 173 12.41 14.12 11.98
N PRO A 174 12.24 13.50 13.17
CA PRO A 174 11.26 13.96 14.16
C PRO A 174 11.38 15.44 14.55
N GLY A 175 12.60 15.99 14.57
CA GLY A 175 12.86 17.38 14.98
C GLY A 175 12.70 18.42 13.86
N ASP A 176 12.41 18.02 12.63
CA ASP A 176 12.28 18.94 11.50
C ASP A 176 10.86 19.51 11.41
N SER A 177 10.60 20.62 12.10
CA SER A 177 9.29 21.26 12.06
C SER A 177 8.90 21.86 10.69
N SER A 178 9.83 21.91 9.72
CA SER A 178 9.53 22.40 8.37
C SER A 178 8.97 21.32 7.45
N ALA A 179 9.18 20.04 7.80
CA ALA A 179 8.68 18.92 7.04
C ALA A 179 7.14 18.80 7.16
N PRO A 180 6.44 18.54 6.03
CA PRO A 180 4.99 18.43 6.02
C PRO A 180 4.49 17.15 6.71
N ASN A 181 3.24 17.20 7.17
CA ASN A 181 2.53 16.04 7.67
C ASN A 181 1.46 15.60 6.66
N TYR A 182 1.45 14.32 6.29
CA TYR A 182 0.48 13.74 5.38
C TYR A 182 -0.48 12.79 6.12
N TYR A 183 -1.78 12.94 5.85
CA TYR A 183 -2.81 12.03 6.34
C TYR A 183 -3.03 10.92 5.32
N VAL A 184 -2.42 9.76 5.54
CA VAL A 184 -2.41 8.64 4.60
C VAL A 184 -3.24 7.50 5.16
N ARG A 185 -4.11 6.87 4.37
CA ARG A 185 -4.84 5.69 4.84
C ARG A 185 -3.84 4.59 5.23
N TYR A 186 -4.11 3.85 6.30
CA TYR A 186 -3.19 2.82 6.78
C TYR A 186 -2.74 1.84 5.69
N ALA A 187 -3.68 1.31 4.89
CA ALA A 187 -3.34 0.37 3.82
C ALA A 187 -2.45 0.99 2.75
N ASP A 188 -2.69 2.25 2.38
CA ASP A 188 -1.90 2.96 1.36
C ASP A 188 -0.49 3.29 1.88
N TYR A 189 -0.38 3.63 3.17
CA TYR A 189 0.92 3.78 3.84
C TYR A 189 1.75 2.49 3.78
N ILE A 190 1.16 1.35 4.16
CA ILE A 190 1.87 0.06 4.13
C ILE A 190 2.31 -0.30 2.71
N LYS A 191 1.45 -0.14 1.70
CA LYS A 191 1.80 -0.43 0.29
C LYS A 191 2.94 0.44 -0.22
N ASN A 192 2.93 1.71 0.15
CA ASN A 192 3.96 2.68 -0.19
C ASN A 192 5.31 2.31 0.45
N VAL A 193 5.29 2.01 1.76
CA VAL A 193 6.50 1.59 2.49
C VAL A 193 7.08 0.32 1.89
N VAL A 194 6.27 -0.72 1.71
CA VAL A 194 6.75 -2.00 1.15
C VAL A 194 7.32 -1.80 -0.25
N SER A 195 6.68 -0.97 -1.08
CA SER A 195 7.19 -0.65 -2.43
C SER A 195 8.45 0.21 -2.42
N SER A 196 8.77 0.87 -1.29
CA SER A 196 9.99 1.67 -1.11
C SER A 196 11.13 0.92 -0.48
N GLU A 197 10.81 -0.13 0.27
CA GLU A 197 11.74 -0.85 1.11
C GLU A 197 12.22 -2.16 0.48
N ILE A 198 11.44 -2.74 -0.43
CA ILE A 198 11.78 -3.99 -1.13
C ILE A 198 11.33 -3.96 -2.60
N TYR A 199 12.05 -4.71 -3.44
CA TYR A 199 11.64 -4.86 -4.84
C TYR A 199 10.42 -5.78 -4.96
N ALA A 200 9.46 -5.37 -5.79
CA ALA A 200 8.25 -6.13 -6.05
C ALA A 200 8.49 -7.41 -6.88
N THR A 201 9.68 -7.58 -7.44
CA THR A 201 10.10 -8.76 -8.22
C THR A 201 10.43 -9.98 -7.35
N TRP A 202 10.65 -9.76 -6.05
CA TRP A 202 11.03 -10.83 -5.13
C TRP A 202 9.92 -11.86 -4.93
N SER A 203 10.32 -13.04 -4.44
CA SER A 203 9.40 -14.15 -4.17
C SER A 203 8.27 -13.77 -3.21
N GLU A 204 7.09 -14.36 -3.43
CA GLU A 204 5.87 -14.12 -2.64
C GLU A 204 6.13 -14.25 -1.13
N ASN A 205 6.86 -15.29 -0.71
CA ASN A 205 7.18 -15.51 0.70
C ASN A 205 8.04 -14.39 1.30
N THR A 206 9.00 -13.88 0.53
CA THR A 206 9.84 -12.74 0.91
C THR A 206 9.00 -11.49 1.11
N ILE A 207 8.13 -11.18 0.15
CA ILE A 207 7.27 -10.00 0.21
C ILE A 207 6.34 -10.08 1.43
N TYR A 208 5.69 -11.23 1.67
CA TYR A 208 4.85 -11.41 2.86
C TYR A 208 5.59 -11.23 4.19
N ALA A 209 6.82 -11.76 4.31
CA ALA A 209 7.61 -11.61 5.53
C ALA A 209 7.92 -10.12 5.81
N ASN A 210 8.29 -9.38 4.76
CA ASN A 210 8.57 -7.94 4.88
C ASN A 210 7.29 -7.13 5.15
N ILE A 211 6.14 -7.48 4.54
CA ILE A 211 4.84 -6.85 4.86
C ILE A 211 4.51 -7.04 6.35
N LEU A 212 4.69 -8.24 6.90
CA LEU A 212 4.44 -8.51 8.33
C LEU A 212 5.35 -7.66 9.23
N ALA A 213 6.62 -7.49 8.86
CA ALA A 213 7.55 -6.61 9.57
C ALA A 213 7.12 -5.13 9.48
N VAL A 214 6.73 -4.65 8.30
CA VAL A 214 6.30 -3.26 8.11
C VAL A 214 5.01 -2.96 8.88
N MET A 215 4.04 -3.87 8.82
CA MET A 215 2.76 -3.74 9.53
C MET A 215 2.94 -3.76 11.04
N SER A 216 3.71 -4.71 11.57
CA SER A 216 3.92 -4.83 13.02
C SER A 216 4.69 -3.62 13.58
N PHE A 217 5.69 -3.12 12.84
CA PHE A 217 6.38 -1.88 13.16
C PHE A 217 5.39 -0.71 13.24
N THR A 218 4.56 -0.54 12.21
CA THR A 218 3.61 0.58 12.11
C THR A 218 2.59 0.53 13.24
N LEU A 219 2.02 -0.65 13.50
CA LEU A 219 1.04 -0.83 14.56
C LEU A 219 1.67 -0.70 15.96
N ASN A 220 2.96 -0.98 16.14
CA ASN A 220 3.67 -0.66 17.37
C ASN A 220 3.72 0.86 17.61
N ARG A 221 4.05 1.66 16.59
CA ARG A 221 4.05 3.14 16.71
C ARG A 221 2.68 3.70 17.04
N VAL A 222 1.63 3.13 16.45
CA VAL A 222 0.23 3.47 16.75
C VAL A 222 -0.13 3.08 18.18
N TYR A 223 0.11 1.82 18.56
CA TYR A 223 -0.27 1.28 19.86
C TYR A 223 0.39 2.02 21.04
N THR A 224 1.67 2.32 20.89
CA THR A 224 2.48 2.98 21.93
C THR A 224 2.36 4.49 21.92
N GLU A 225 1.63 5.04 20.94
CA GLU A 225 1.58 6.47 20.65
C GLU A 225 2.97 7.11 20.66
N TRP A 226 3.95 6.42 20.07
CA TRP A 226 5.38 6.66 20.31
C TRP A 226 5.77 8.14 20.19
N TYR A 227 5.33 8.82 19.15
CA TYR A 227 5.63 10.23 18.94
C TYR A 227 4.68 11.16 19.71
N ARG A 228 3.39 10.82 19.84
CA ARG A 228 2.42 11.65 20.57
C ARG A 228 2.72 11.74 22.06
N ASN A 229 3.13 10.63 22.68
CA ASN A 229 3.62 10.59 24.06
C ASN A 229 4.91 11.39 24.29
N ARG A 230 5.57 11.84 23.21
CA ARG A 230 6.76 12.70 23.23
C ARG A 230 6.48 14.14 22.80
N GLY A 231 5.20 14.52 22.66
CA GLY A 231 4.77 15.88 22.33
C GLY A 231 4.69 16.19 20.83
N TYR A 232 4.84 15.18 19.95
CA TYR A 232 4.66 15.36 18.51
C TYR A 232 3.19 15.13 18.10
N ASN A 233 2.76 15.71 16.98
CA ASN A 233 1.39 15.59 16.47
C ASN A 233 1.23 14.55 15.34
N PHE A 234 2.28 13.79 15.03
CA PHE A 234 2.30 12.76 14.00
C PHE A 234 2.40 11.34 14.58
N THR A 235 2.09 10.34 13.75
CA THR A 235 2.14 8.93 14.13
C THR A 235 3.52 8.31 13.90
N ILE A 236 4.16 8.68 12.78
CA ILE A 236 5.39 8.05 12.29
C ILE A 236 6.14 9.01 11.36
N THR A 237 7.45 8.83 11.21
CA THR A 237 8.28 9.59 10.26
C THR A 237 8.53 8.83 8.95
N SER A 238 8.95 9.53 7.89
CA SER A 238 9.40 8.93 6.61
C SER A 238 10.90 8.60 6.59
N SER A 239 11.63 8.83 7.69
CA SER A 239 13.08 8.66 7.78
C SER A 239 13.48 7.22 8.08
N THR A 240 14.36 6.63 7.27
CA THR A 240 14.91 5.27 7.49
C THR A 240 15.64 5.11 8.82
N ALA A 241 16.25 6.20 9.31
CA ALA A 241 16.97 6.21 10.58
C ALA A 241 16.02 5.96 11.77
N TYR A 242 14.82 6.49 11.74
CA TYR A 242 13.88 6.46 12.87
C TYR A 242 12.74 5.46 12.64
N ASP A 243 12.19 5.46 11.45
CA ASP A 243 11.03 4.67 11.06
C ASP A 243 11.23 4.05 9.68
N GLN A 244 10.25 4.10 8.81
CA GLN A 244 10.23 3.33 7.57
C GLN A 244 10.20 4.32 6.41
N LYS A 245 10.82 3.96 5.28
CA LYS A 245 10.79 4.86 4.14
C LYS A 245 9.40 4.88 3.53
N TRP A 246 8.75 6.03 3.64
CA TRP A 246 7.56 6.39 2.90
C TRP A 246 7.92 7.52 1.94
N ILE A 247 7.36 7.51 0.73
CA ILE A 247 7.63 8.50 -0.31
C ILE A 247 6.32 9.08 -0.81
N TYR A 248 6.14 10.39 -0.73
CA TYR A 248 4.93 11.05 -1.24
C TYR A 248 4.77 10.82 -2.75
N GLY A 249 3.57 10.38 -3.15
CA GLY A 249 3.19 10.22 -4.55
C GLY A 249 3.87 9.12 -5.37
N ARG A 250 4.70 8.26 -4.76
CA ARG A 250 5.32 7.15 -5.51
C ARG A 250 4.30 6.15 -6.05
N ASN A 251 4.66 5.48 -7.14
CA ASN A 251 3.95 4.29 -7.59
C ASN A 251 4.12 3.13 -6.59
N ILE A 252 3.13 2.26 -6.53
CA ILE A 252 3.18 0.97 -5.83
C ILE A 252 3.16 -0.17 -6.85
N TYR A 253 3.14 -1.42 -6.41
CA TYR A 253 3.04 -2.57 -7.30
C TYR A 253 1.79 -3.41 -7.04
N LYS A 254 1.19 -3.95 -8.10
CA LYS A 254 -0.09 -4.68 -8.07
C LYS A 254 -0.03 -5.91 -7.15
N ASN A 255 1.07 -6.66 -7.19
CA ASN A 255 1.28 -7.81 -6.31
C ASN A 255 1.46 -7.39 -4.84
N ILE A 256 2.26 -6.35 -4.56
CA ILE A 256 2.39 -5.79 -3.20
C ILE A 256 1.04 -5.31 -2.69
N SER A 257 0.28 -4.58 -3.51
CA SER A 257 -1.06 -4.11 -3.13
C SER A 257 -1.97 -5.29 -2.77
N PHE A 258 -1.95 -6.35 -3.57
CA PHE A 258 -2.71 -7.56 -3.33
C PHE A 258 -2.30 -8.26 -2.02
N TYR A 259 -1.00 -8.46 -1.79
CA TYR A 259 -0.49 -9.11 -0.59
C TYR A 259 -0.74 -8.29 0.68
N VAL A 260 -0.63 -6.95 0.61
CA VAL A 260 -0.97 -6.09 1.75
C VAL A 260 -2.46 -6.20 2.07
N ASP A 261 -3.33 -6.11 1.07
CA ASP A 261 -4.78 -6.22 1.27
C ASP A 261 -5.18 -7.59 1.83
N SER A 262 -4.48 -8.67 1.48
CA SER A 262 -4.80 -10.04 1.92
C SER A 262 -4.51 -10.31 3.41
N ILE A 263 -3.59 -9.56 4.02
CA ILE A 263 -3.19 -9.73 5.42
C ILE A 263 -3.26 -8.43 6.24
N ILE A 264 -4.06 -7.45 5.82
CA ILE A 264 -4.08 -6.08 6.39
C ILE A 264 -4.42 -5.99 7.89
N ASN A 265 -4.98 -7.04 8.48
CA ASN A 265 -5.29 -7.14 9.90
C ASN A 265 -4.27 -7.96 10.73
N ASN A 266 -3.19 -8.41 10.10
CA ASN A 266 -2.15 -9.19 10.76
C ASN A 266 -1.07 -8.31 11.38
N TYR A 267 -0.46 -8.81 12.45
CA TYR A 267 0.73 -8.22 13.07
C TYR A 267 1.53 -9.29 13.81
N MET A 268 2.76 -8.98 14.20
CA MET A 268 3.59 -9.91 14.95
C MET A 268 3.41 -9.72 16.46
N SER A 269 3.31 -10.84 17.18
CA SER A 269 3.06 -10.88 18.61
C SER A 269 3.95 -11.90 19.32
N ARG A 270 4.06 -11.78 20.64
CA ARG A 270 4.73 -12.73 21.55
C ARG A 270 3.83 -13.11 22.72
N PRO A 271 4.01 -14.30 23.32
CA PRO A 271 3.27 -14.68 24.52
C PRO A 271 3.46 -13.67 25.65
N GLY A 272 2.36 -13.23 26.27
CA GLY A 272 2.38 -12.29 27.39
C GLY A 272 2.63 -10.83 27.02
N ILE A 273 2.90 -10.50 25.75
CA ILE A 273 3.08 -9.11 25.29
C ILE A 273 1.79 -8.64 24.61
N ARG A 274 1.25 -7.50 25.07
CA ARG A 274 -0.01 -6.94 24.54
C ARG A 274 0.16 -6.11 23.27
N GLN A 275 1.27 -5.38 23.18
CA GLN A 275 1.57 -4.52 22.02
C GLN A 275 2.02 -5.36 20.82
N PRO A 276 1.81 -4.87 19.58
CA PRO A 276 2.51 -5.39 18.42
C PRO A 276 4.01 -5.28 18.63
N ILE A 277 4.75 -6.25 18.13
CA ILE A 277 6.19 -6.28 18.22
C ILE A 277 6.80 -5.22 17.31
N PHE A 278 7.75 -4.42 17.84
CA PHE A 278 8.56 -3.51 17.03
C PHE A 278 9.60 -4.30 16.22
N THR A 279 9.19 -4.72 15.02
CA THR A 279 9.97 -5.49 14.06
C THR A 279 10.93 -4.60 13.28
N SER A 280 12.03 -4.19 13.92
CA SER A 280 13.11 -3.45 13.26
C SER A 280 13.68 -4.25 12.09
N TYR A 281 13.97 -3.62 10.96
CA TYR A 281 14.60 -4.26 9.80
C TYR A 281 15.61 -3.31 9.15
N CYS A 282 16.45 -3.84 8.26
CA CYS A 282 17.47 -3.10 7.52
C CYS A 282 17.79 -3.78 6.19
N ASN A 283 18.49 -3.06 5.31
CA ASN A 283 18.97 -3.54 4.02
C ASN A 283 19.69 -4.90 4.12
N GLY A 284 20.61 -5.03 5.08
CA GLY A 284 21.28 -6.29 5.38
C GLY A 284 22.55 -6.57 4.57
N THR A 285 22.90 -5.74 3.59
CA THR A 285 24.21 -5.78 2.90
C THR A 285 25.03 -4.53 3.19
N THR A 286 24.43 -3.34 3.09
CA THR A 286 25.07 -2.05 3.39
C THR A 286 24.94 -1.63 4.85
N ALA A 287 23.93 -2.16 5.55
CA ALA A 287 23.67 -1.91 6.97
C ALA A 287 23.25 -3.20 7.67
N THR A 288 23.77 -3.45 8.87
CA THR A 288 23.40 -4.59 9.73
C THR A 288 22.55 -4.12 10.91
N CYS A 289 21.59 -4.96 11.31
CA CYS A 289 20.69 -4.69 12.42
C CYS A 289 20.33 -5.99 13.13
N THR A 290 19.77 -5.88 14.34
CA THR A 290 19.36 -7.05 15.15
C THR A 290 18.08 -7.72 14.65
N GLY A 291 17.34 -7.08 13.74
CA GLY A 291 16.11 -7.63 13.20
C GLY A 291 16.25 -8.13 11.77
N LEU A 292 15.18 -8.03 10.99
CA LEU A 292 15.14 -8.63 9.66
C LEU A 292 16.13 -7.96 8.69
N SER A 293 16.97 -8.76 8.06
CA SER A 293 17.76 -8.38 6.89
C SER A 293 16.90 -8.52 5.64
N GLN A 294 16.68 -7.44 4.88
CA GLN A 294 15.85 -7.45 3.67
C GLN A 294 16.42 -8.41 2.61
N TRP A 295 17.70 -8.24 2.24
CA TRP A 295 18.38 -9.17 1.34
C TRP A 295 18.49 -10.58 1.89
N GLY A 296 18.72 -10.74 3.21
CA GLY A 296 18.74 -12.05 3.83
C GLY A 296 17.37 -12.74 3.78
N SER A 297 16.27 -12.00 3.98
CA SER A 297 14.91 -12.52 3.87
C SER A 297 14.58 -12.95 2.44
N LYS A 298 15.11 -12.23 1.44
CA LYS A 298 15.00 -12.57 0.03
C LYS A 298 15.61 -13.93 -0.26
N TYR A 299 16.84 -14.18 0.18
CA TYR A 299 17.48 -15.48 -0.02
C TYR A 299 16.75 -16.62 0.69
N LEU A 300 16.27 -16.42 1.92
CA LEU A 300 15.47 -17.43 2.62
C LEU A 300 14.16 -17.73 1.88
N GLY A 301 13.48 -16.70 1.35
CA GLY A 301 12.26 -16.90 0.57
C GLY A 301 12.52 -17.69 -0.72
N ASP A 302 13.64 -17.44 -1.39
CA ASP A 302 14.07 -18.19 -2.58
C ASP A 302 14.42 -19.65 -2.27
N GLU A 303 14.92 -19.93 -1.07
CA GLU A 303 15.11 -21.29 -0.55
C GLU A 303 13.79 -21.98 -0.15
N GLY A 304 12.66 -21.29 -0.26
CA GLY A 304 11.32 -21.84 -0.02
C GLY A 304 10.83 -21.70 1.42
N TYR A 305 11.49 -20.91 2.27
CA TYR A 305 11.00 -20.62 3.62
C TYR A 305 9.66 -19.88 3.54
N ARG A 306 8.72 -20.28 4.39
CA ARG A 306 7.42 -19.61 4.54
C ARG A 306 7.59 -18.29 5.29
N PRO A 307 6.65 -17.33 5.16
CA PRO A 307 6.78 -16.02 5.80
C PRO A 307 7.03 -16.10 7.31
N ILE A 308 6.30 -16.97 8.02
CA ILE A 308 6.49 -17.16 9.47
C ILE A 308 7.85 -17.80 9.82
N GLU A 309 8.42 -18.63 8.96
CA GLU A 309 9.72 -19.23 9.18
C GLU A 309 10.83 -18.18 9.03
N ILE A 310 10.71 -17.29 8.03
CA ILE A 310 11.58 -16.12 7.87
C ILE A 310 11.47 -15.21 9.10
N MET A 311 10.27 -14.91 9.58
CA MET A 311 10.09 -14.09 10.78
C MET A 311 10.72 -14.75 12.02
N ARG A 312 10.59 -16.06 12.19
CA ARG A 312 11.22 -16.80 13.30
C ARG A 312 12.74 -16.88 13.20
N TYR A 313 13.29 -16.88 11.98
CA TYR A 313 14.73 -16.83 11.76
C TYR A 313 15.34 -15.55 12.36
N TYR A 314 14.70 -14.39 12.14
CA TYR A 314 15.22 -13.10 12.59
C TYR A 314 14.78 -12.71 14.01
N TYR A 315 13.56 -13.05 14.41
CA TYR A 315 12.98 -12.61 15.68
C TYR A 315 12.81 -13.74 16.72
N GLY A 316 13.22 -14.98 16.41
CA GLY A 316 13.13 -16.12 17.32
C GLY A 316 11.79 -16.88 17.23
N ASN A 317 11.79 -18.10 17.77
CA ASN A 317 10.73 -19.10 17.53
C ASN A 317 9.39 -18.82 18.23
N ASP A 318 9.37 -17.98 19.27
CA ASP A 318 8.19 -17.63 20.05
C ASP A 318 7.34 -16.52 19.42
N ILE A 319 7.82 -15.89 18.33
CA ILE A 319 7.02 -14.95 17.56
C ILE A 319 5.93 -15.68 16.75
N TYR A 320 4.74 -15.11 16.70
CA TYR A 320 3.62 -15.63 15.91
C TYR A 320 2.82 -14.49 15.27
N ILE A 321 2.08 -14.83 14.20
CA ILE A 321 1.16 -13.91 13.55
C ILE A 321 -0.12 -13.87 14.39
N ASN A 322 -0.51 -12.68 14.82
CA ASN A 322 -1.78 -12.41 15.47
C ASN A 322 -2.64 -11.52 14.57
N THR A 323 -3.95 -11.44 14.87
CA THR A 323 -4.90 -10.64 14.09
C THR A 323 -5.72 -9.71 15.00
N THR A 324 -6.33 -8.69 14.41
CA THR A 324 -7.31 -7.85 15.10
C THR A 324 -8.52 -7.58 14.23
N ASP A 325 -9.71 -7.63 14.83
CA ASP A 325 -10.97 -7.25 14.18
C ASP A 325 -11.34 -5.77 14.46
N PHE A 326 -10.53 -5.07 15.27
CA PHE A 326 -10.76 -3.68 15.61
C PHE A 326 -10.14 -2.78 14.54
N ILE A 327 -11.01 -2.14 13.76
CA ILE A 327 -10.64 -1.27 12.66
C ILE A 327 -11.33 0.07 12.88
N SER A 328 -10.56 1.15 12.94
CA SER A 328 -11.08 2.50 13.05
C SER A 328 -11.63 3.01 11.72
N GLY A 329 -12.67 3.86 11.79
CA GLY A 329 -13.17 4.59 10.63
C GLY A 329 -14.05 3.77 9.68
N ILE A 330 -14.34 2.50 9.96
CA ILE A 330 -15.31 1.71 9.18
C ILE A 330 -16.69 1.70 9.84
N PRO A 331 -17.80 1.70 9.06
CA PRO A 331 -19.15 1.79 9.59
C PRO A 331 -19.64 0.49 10.25
N SER A 332 -19.09 -0.67 9.88
CA SER A 332 -19.51 -1.98 10.37
C SER A 332 -18.36 -2.99 10.29
N SER A 333 -18.16 -3.75 11.36
CA SER A 333 -17.14 -4.80 11.42
C SER A 333 -17.47 -5.95 10.45
N TRP A 334 -16.44 -6.67 10.00
CA TRP A 334 -16.61 -7.88 9.20
C TRP A 334 -17.44 -8.92 10.00
N PRO A 335 -18.40 -9.61 9.37
CA PRO A 335 -19.29 -10.57 10.05
C PRO A 335 -18.61 -11.81 10.66
N GLY A 336 -17.31 -12.02 10.45
CA GLY A 336 -16.60 -13.23 10.91
C GLY A 336 -16.71 -14.42 9.94
N SER A 337 -17.43 -14.27 8.83
CA SER A 337 -17.57 -15.28 7.78
C SER A 337 -17.72 -14.62 6.41
N ASN A 338 -17.36 -15.33 5.35
CA ASN A 338 -17.53 -14.83 3.99
C ASN A 338 -19.00 -14.59 3.65
N LEU A 339 -19.29 -13.56 2.85
CA LEU A 339 -20.59 -13.41 2.19
C LEU A 339 -20.50 -13.84 0.74
N GLU A 340 -21.35 -14.77 0.37
CA GLU A 340 -21.38 -15.39 -0.96
C GLU A 340 -22.81 -15.80 -1.32
N ARG A 341 -23.01 -16.34 -2.54
CA ARG A 341 -24.34 -16.71 -3.02
C ARG A 341 -25.08 -17.58 -2.01
N GLY A 342 -26.30 -17.15 -1.64
CA GLY A 342 -27.13 -17.83 -0.63
C GLY A 342 -27.00 -17.24 0.78
N SER A 343 -25.99 -16.41 1.04
CA SER A 343 -25.92 -15.59 2.25
C SER A 343 -27.10 -14.63 2.32
N ALA A 344 -27.63 -14.39 3.53
CA ALA A 344 -28.73 -13.45 3.74
C ALA A 344 -28.64 -12.77 5.11
N GLY A 345 -29.38 -11.67 5.27
CA GLY A 345 -29.55 -10.96 6.54
C GLY A 345 -28.90 -9.57 6.54
N MET A 346 -28.77 -9.01 7.75
CA MET A 346 -28.39 -7.61 7.93
C MET A 346 -27.00 -7.27 7.38
N LYS A 347 -26.03 -8.19 7.48
CA LYS A 347 -24.67 -7.96 6.98
C LYS A 347 -24.61 -7.92 5.45
N VAL A 348 -25.42 -8.74 4.77
CA VAL A 348 -25.60 -8.65 3.31
C VAL A 348 -26.25 -7.33 2.95
N ARG A 349 -27.32 -6.94 3.66
CA ARG A 349 -28.02 -5.67 3.44
C ARG A 349 -27.07 -4.47 3.57
N GLN A 350 -26.28 -4.42 4.65
CA GLN A 350 -25.28 -3.36 4.87
C GLN A 350 -24.25 -3.30 3.74
N MET A 351 -23.71 -4.44 3.31
CA MET A 351 -22.76 -4.47 2.20
C MET A 351 -23.40 -4.01 0.88
N GLN A 352 -24.66 -4.39 0.62
CA GLN A 352 -25.41 -3.92 -0.55
C GLN A 352 -25.64 -2.40 -0.52
N GLU A 353 -25.94 -1.82 0.65
CA GLU A 353 -26.07 -0.35 0.82
C GLU A 353 -24.77 0.36 0.47
N GLN A 354 -23.65 -0.14 0.98
CA GLN A 354 -22.33 0.41 0.69
C GLN A 354 -21.98 0.30 -0.79
N LEU A 355 -22.11 -0.88 -1.40
CA LEU A 355 -21.87 -1.07 -2.84
C LEU A 355 -22.78 -0.18 -3.70
N LYS A 356 -24.06 -0.04 -3.34
CA LYS A 356 -25.00 0.82 -4.05
C LYS A 356 -24.57 2.29 -3.99
N ARG A 357 -24.02 2.77 -2.87
CA ARG A 357 -23.48 4.13 -2.74
C ARG A 357 -22.21 4.32 -3.56
N ILE A 358 -21.30 3.34 -3.54
CA ILE A 358 -20.05 3.35 -4.31
C ILE A 358 -20.35 3.39 -5.82
N ALA A 359 -21.32 2.59 -6.28
CA ALA A 359 -21.75 2.54 -7.69
C ALA A 359 -22.38 3.86 -8.21
N GLN A 360 -22.54 4.88 -7.37
CA GLN A 360 -22.89 6.23 -7.83
C GLN A 360 -21.69 6.96 -8.43
N ASN A 361 -20.49 6.74 -7.87
CA ASN A 361 -19.23 7.34 -8.33
C ASN A 361 -18.43 6.39 -9.23
N TYR A 362 -18.62 5.06 -9.09
CA TYR A 362 -17.93 4.04 -9.86
C TYR A 362 -18.93 3.31 -10.77
N PRO A 363 -19.27 3.87 -11.95
CA PRO A 363 -20.39 3.41 -12.78
C PRO A 363 -20.17 2.03 -13.43
N LEU A 364 -18.94 1.53 -13.49
CA LEU A 364 -18.69 0.15 -13.92
C LEU A 364 -19.32 -0.87 -12.96
N ILE A 365 -19.43 -0.54 -11.67
CA ILE A 365 -20.02 -1.41 -10.67
C ILE A 365 -21.54 -1.43 -10.85
N PRO A 366 -22.16 -2.59 -11.17
CA PRO A 366 -23.59 -2.70 -11.33
C PRO A 366 -24.34 -2.25 -10.07
N ARG A 367 -25.34 -1.39 -10.23
CA ARG A 367 -26.28 -1.06 -9.15
C ARG A 367 -27.12 -2.28 -8.79
N ILE A 368 -27.29 -2.53 -7.50
CA ILE A 368 -28.01 -3.69 -6.97
C ILE A 368 -29.16 -3.26 -6.05
N ALA A 369 -30.14 -4.14 -5.89
CA ALA A 369 -31.16 -4.01 -4.86
C ALA A 369 -30.55 -4.24 -3.47
N VAL A 370 -31.15 -3.59 -2.47
CA VAL A 370 -30.79 -3.74 -1.06
C VAL A 370 -31.89 -4.57 -0.41
N ASP A 371 -31.88 -5.87 -0.67
CA ASP A 371 -32.89 -6.82 -0.19
C ASP A 371 -32.39 -7.63 1.02
N GLY A 372 -31.09 -7.64 1.27
CA GLY A 372 -30.43 -8.49 2.26
C GLY A 372 -30.23 -9.92 1.79
N VAL A 373 -30.29 -10.18 0.47
CA VAL A 373 -30.06 -11.51 -0.13
C VAL A 373 -28.89 -11.45 -1.10
N PHE A 374 -27.89 -12.31 -0.88
CA PHE A 374 -26.73 -12.39 -1.76
C PHE A 374 -27.07 -13.28 -2.96
N GLY A 375 -27.75 -12.70 -3.95
CA GLY A 375 -28.10 -13.36 -5.20
C GLY A 375 -27.06 -13.17 -6.32
N PRO A 376 -27.34 -13.69 -7.53
CA PRO A 376 -26.43 -13.56 -8.69
C PRO A 376 -26.13 -12.11 -9.09
N ALA A 377 -27.03 -11.16 -8.83
CA ALA A 377 -26.79 -9.74 -9.10
C ALA A 377 -25.74 -9.15 -8.15
N THR A 378 -25.84 -9.45 -6.85
CA THR A 378 -24.87 -9.05 -5.82
C THR A 378 -23.50 -9.63 -6.10
N GLU A 379 -23.41 -10.92 -6.44
CA GLU A 379 -22.15 -11.58 -6.80
C GLU A 379 -21.45 -10.92 -7.99
N ARG A 380 -22.21 -10.59 -9.05
CA ARG A 380 -21.66 -9.86 -10.20
C ARG A 380 -21.14 -8.48 -9.80
N ALA A 381 -21.87 -7.75 -8.96
CA ALA A 381 -21.43 -6.44 -8.49
C ALA A 381 -20.16 -6.53 -7.65
N VAL A 382 -20.05 -7.54 -6.77
CA VAL A 382 -18.84 -7.82 -6.00
C VAL A 382 -17.67 -8.16 -6.89
N ARG A 383 -17.84 -9.00 -7.93
CA ARG A 383 -16.75 -9.29 -8.89
C ARG A 383 -16.23 -8.04 -9.58
N VAL A 384 -17.14 -7.16 -10.04
CA VAL A 384 -16.73 -5.92 -10.69
C VAL A 384 -16.05 -4.98 -9.70
N PHE A 385 -16.58 -4.84 -8.49
CA PHE A 385 -15.91 -4.09 -7.42
C PHE A 385 -14.49 -4.61 -7.18
N GLN A 386 -14.32 -5.92 -7.05
CA GLN A 386 -13.02 -6.55 -6.83
C GLN A 386 -12.06 -6.23 -7.98
N SER A 387 -12.49 -6.36 -9.24
CA SER A 387 -11.68 -5.98 -10.40
C SER A 387 -11.27 -4.51 -10.38
N VAL A 388 -12.20 -3.60 -10.11
CA VAL A 388 -11.93 -2.14 -10.06
C VAL A 388 -10.90 -1.81 -8.98
N PHE A 389 -10.93 -2.48 -7.84
CA PHE A 389 -10.03 -2.19 -6.71
C PHE A 389 -8.86 -3.17 -6.55
N GLY A 390 -8.54 -3.93 -7.61
CA GLY A 390 -7.34 -4.79 -7.65
C GLY A 390 -7.37 -5.99 -6.70
N LEU A 391 -8.56 -6.47 -6.34
CA LEU A 391 -8.78 -7.68 -5.54
C LEU A 391 -9.08 -8.89 -6.44
N PRO A 392 -8.93 -10.13 -5.94
CA PRO A 392 -9.36 -11.32 -6.68
C PRO A 392 -10.87 -11.26 -6.99
N ALA A 393 -11.24 -11.25 -8.27
CA ALA A 393 -12.62 -11.11 -8.72
C ALA A 393 -13.42 -12.43 -8.63
N ASN A 394 -13.42 -13.06 -7.45
CA ASN A 394 -14.10 -14.34 -7.20
C ASN A 394 -15.61 -14.18 -6.92
N GLY A 395 -16.08 -12.98 -6.54
CA GLY A 395 -17.47 -12.68 -6.20
C GLY A 395 -17.84 -13.00 -4.74
N ILE A 396 -16.84 -13.32 -3.91
CA ILE A 396 -16.96 -13.65 -2.49
C ILE A 396 -16.49 -12.45 -1.69
N VAL A 397 -17.29 -11.99 -0.74
CA VAL A 397 -16.89 -10.94 0.21
C VAL A 397 -16.24 -11.58 1.43
N ASP A 398 -14.93 -11.82 1.31
CA ASP A 398 -14.05 -12.14 2.43
C ASP A 398 -13.66 -10.88 3.22
N PHE A 399 -12.77 -11.03 4.21
CA PHE A 399 -12.33 -9.90 5.04
C PHE A 399 -11.66 -8.78 4.21
N PRO A 400 -10.68 -9.04 3.32
CA PRO A 400 -10.09 -8.02 2.46
C PRO A 400 -11.13 -7.28 1.60
N THR A 401 -12.07 -8.02 1.00
CA THR A 401 -13.12 -7.42 0.18
C THR A 401 -14.07 -6.56 1.02
N TRP A 402 -14.48 -7.02 2.19
CA TRP A 402 -15.32 -6.24 3.13
C TRP A 402 -14.63 -4.95 3.58
N TYR A 403 -13.35 -5.05 3.94
CA TYR A 403 -12.55 -3.92 4.38
C TYR A 403 -12.42 -2.88 3.25
N LYS A 404 -12.11 -3.31 2.03
CA LYS A 404 -12.04 -2.41 0.88
C LYS A 404 -13.39 -1.75 0.58
N ILE A 405 -14.50 -2.49 0.59
CA ILE A 405 -15.85 -1.92 0.39
C ILE A 405 -16.10 -0.83 1.44
N SER A 406 -15.80 -1.11 2.71
CA SER A 406 -15.97 -0.16 3.81
C SER A 406 -15.11 1.10 3.64
N GLN A 407 -13.84 0.95 3.27
CA GLN A 407 -12.94 2.08 3.04
C GLN A 407 -13.40 2.97 1.89
N ILE A 408 -13.75 2.38 0.74
CA ILE A 408 -14.21 3.15 -0.42
C ILE A 408 -15.55 3.83 -0.10
N PHE A 409 -16.46 3.12 0.58
CA PHE A 409 -17.73 3.69 1.04
C PHE A 409 -17.52 4.94 1.91
N VAL A 410 -16.63 4.87 2.89
CA VAL A 410 -16.31 6.03 3.76
C VAL A 410 -15.72 7.17 2.95
N GLY A 411 -14.79 6.87 2.04
CA GLY A 411 -14.20 7.87 1.15
C GLY A 411 -15.24 8.61 0.31
N VAL A 412 -16.14 7.90 -0.36
CA VAL A 412 -17.16 8.54 -1.22
C VAL A 412 -18.30 9.17 -0.44
N SER A 413 -18.58 8.71 0.78
CA SER A 413 -19.73 9.18 1.56
C SER A 413 -19.51 10.51 2.26
N ARG A 414 -18.26 10.88 2.58
CA ARG A 414 -17.90 12.16 3.24
C ARG A 414 -18.31 13.42 2.47
N ILE A 415 -18.71 13.31 1.21
CA ILE A 415 -19.32 14.39 0.41
C ILE A 415 -20.79 14.66 0.82
N SER A 416 -21.44 13.69 1.46
CA SER A 416 -22.89 13.67 1.70
C SER A 416 -23.26 14.14 3.11
N GLU A 417 -22.29 14.33 4.00
CA GLU A 417 -22.46 14.95 5.31
C GLU A 417 -21.97 16.41 5.21
N PRO A 418 -22.87 17.41 5.08
CA PRO A 418 -22.47 18.79 5.37
C PRO A 418 -21.96 18.81 6.82
N GLY A 419 -20.73 19.26 7.02
CA GLY A 419 -20.09 19.30 8.34
C GLY A 419 -21.02 19.87 9.40
N THR A 420 -21.29 19.08 10.44
CA THR A 420 -21.84 19.58 11.71
C THR A 420 -20.72 20.09 12.60
#